data_AF-A0A9E5G2D7-F1
#
_entry.id   AF-A0A9E5G2D7-F1
#
_cell.length_a   1.000
_cell.length_b   1.000
_cell.length_c   1.000
_cell.angle_alpha   90.00
_cell.angle_beta   90.00
_cell.angle_gamma   90.00
#
_symmetry.space_group_name_H-M   'P 1'
#
loop_
_entity.id
_entity.type
_entity.pdbx_description
1 polymer ?
#
loop_
_entity_poly.entity_id
_entity_poly.type
_entity_poly.pdbx_seq_one_letter_code
_entity_poly.pdbx_strand_id
1 'polypeptide(L)'
;MSPERTKVAAVGEVREALQVLKAAMRDLLAGVPGMPGFRPVDLEKSLGIDLKLAWKLTHIAQSGDPFACVRHLPGPLGLKIAAKAATKCGVPQATVDRLIVAMRSAQQVGVKWAGSKRAFELLSANLSSSEDGRFISEHRRKLFEGGMHVWGMRATLAFRVDIIAPDALHKFVDCATVRGFVGLERLRFDAAWRLESPTVIDDGGKRQAKKAVTALEPCDRSQPPFLISSLCSPVLPELHPSIVGKIPGLELGEGEVGRASVST
;
A
#
# COMPACT_ATOMS: atom_id res chain seq x y z
N MET A 1 -7.01 7.95 -28.40
CA MET A 1 -5.96 8.55 -27.54
C MET A 1 -5.22 7.41 -26.83
N SER A 2 -3.89 7.38 -26.88
CA SER A 2 -3.10 6.33 -26.19
C SER A 2 -3.24 6.45 -24.66
N PRO A 3 -3.41 5.35 -23.91
CA PRO A 3 -3.59 5.36 -22.45
C PRO A 3 -2.48 6.06 -21.68
N GLU A 4 -1.27 6.13 -22.24
CA GLU A 4 -0.12 6.82 -21.66
C GLU A 4 -0.27 8.35 -21.67
N ARG A 5 -0.85 8.92 -22.74
CA ARG A 5 -1.14 10.36 -22.83
C ARG A 5 -2.19 10.80 -21.81
N THR A 6 -3.17 9.93 -21.51
CA THR A 6 -4.19 10.20 -20.50
C THR A 6 -3.61 10.24 -19.07
N LYS A 7 -2.63 9.39 -18.77
CA LYS A 7 -1.94 9.38 -17.46
C LYS A 7 -1.12 10.65 -17.23
N VAL A 8 -0.34 11.09 -18.22
CA VAL A 8 0.48 12.30 -18.10
C VAL A 8 -0.40 13.54 -17.92
N ALA A 9 -1.50 13.64 -18.67
CA ALA A 9 -2.48 14.71 -18.51
C ALA A 9 -3.11 14.73 -17.11
N ALA A 10 -3.49 13.56 -16.57
CA ALA A 10 -4.07 13.45 -15.23
C ALA A 10 -3.12 13.94 -14.13
N VAL A 11 -1.85 13.51 -14.18
CA VAL A 11 -0.83 13.93 -13.19
C VAL A 11 -0.58 15.44 -13.29
N GLY A 12 -0.55 16.00 -14.50
CA GLY A 12 -0.41 17.43 -14.74
C GLY A 12 -1.54 18.25 -14.12
N GLU A 13 -2.79 17.92 -14.46
CA GLU A 13 -3.99 18.61 -13.94
C GLU A 13 -4.04 18.61 -12.40
N VAL A 14 -3.79 17.44 -11.78
CA VAL A 14 -3.78 17.31 -10.31
C VAL A 14 -2.67 18.15 -9.70
N ARG A 15 -1.45 18.09 -10.26
CA ARG A 15 -0.31 18.85 -9.74
C ARG A 15 -0.58 20.35 -9.79
N GLU A 16 -1.13 20.84 -10.90
CA GLU A 16 -1.47 22.25 -11.07
C GLU A 16 -2.50 22.71 -10.02
N ALA A 17 -3.61 21.97 -9.87
CA ALA A 17 -4.63 22.29 -8.88
C ALA A 17 -4.07 22.31 -7.44
N LEU A 18 -3.17 21.38 -7.10
CA LEU A 18 -2.52 21.35 -5.79
C LEU A 18 -1.53 22.51 -5.60
N GLN A 19 -0.84 22.95 -6.64
CA GLN A 19 0.04 24.13 -6.56
C GLN A 19 -0.78 25.41 -6.32
N VAL A 20 -1.89 25.58 -7.03
CA VAL A 20 -2.81 26.71 -6.82
C VAL A 20 -3.34 26.70 -5.38
N LEU A 21 -3.74 25.54 -4.86
CA LEU A 21 -4.15 25.41 -3.46
C LEU A 21 -3.04 25.79 -2.47
N LYS A 22 -1.80 25.33 -2.70
CA LYS A 22 -0.68 25.67 -1.83
C LYS A 22 -0.39 27.16 -1.84
N ALA A 23 -0.43 27.81 -3.01
CA ALA A 23 -0.27 29.24 -3.14
C ALA A 23 -1.37 29.99 -2.38
N ALA A 24 -2.65 29.62 -2.59
CA ALA A 24 -3.77 30.23 -1.88
C ALA A 24 -3.70 30.03 -0.36
N MET A 25 -3.19 28.87 0.10
CA MET A 25 -2.95 28.64 1.53
C MET A 25 -1.85 29.55 2.08
N ARG A 26 -0.74 29.73 1.34
CA ARG A 26 0.33 30.66 1.74
C ARG A 26 -0.17 32.09 1.81
N ASP A 27 -0.95 32.53 0.82
CA ASP A 27 -1.56 33.87 0.80
C ASP A 27 -2.47 34.07 2.02
N LEU A 28 -3.30 33.06 2.35
CA LEU A 28 -4.14 33.10 3.55
C LEU A 28 -3.30 33.27 4.81
N LEU A 29 -2.30 32.41 4.99
CA LEU A 29 -1.46 32.41 6.19
C LEU A 29 -0.64 33.71 6.31
N ALA A 30 -0.13 34.25 5.20
CA ALA A 30 0.60 35.52 5.18
C ALA A 30 -0.32 36.72 5.50
N GLY A 31 -1.61 36.61 5.22
CA GLY A 31 -2.61 37.63 5.55
C GLY A 31 -3.03 37.66 7.03
N VAL A 32 -2.65 36.67 7.84
CA VAL A 32 -3.01 36.60 9.26
C VAL A 32 -2.19 37.60 10.08
N PRO A 33 -2.82 38.60 10.72
CA PRO A 33 -2.08 39.62 11.47
C PRO A 33 -1.34 39.04 12.68
N GLY A 34 -0.13 39.56 12.93
CA GLY A 34 0.64 39.25 14.13
C GLY A 34 1.21 37.82 14.19
N MET A 35 1.23 37.08 13.08
CA MET A 35 1.76 35.73 13.03
C MET A 35 3.29 35.76 12.73
N PRO A 36 4.16 35.33 13.66
CA PRO A 36 5.62 35.42 13.50
C PRO A 36 6.22 34.40 12.52
N GLY A 37 5.42 33.45 12.03
CA GLY A 37 5.82 32.44 11.04
C GLY A 37 4.75 31.37 10.83
N PHE A 38 5.03 30.38 9.98
CA PHE A 38 4.09 29.30 9.64
C PHE A 38 4.13 28.11 10.62
N ARG A 39 4.26 28.35 11.92
CA ARG A 39 4.21 27.27 12.91
C ARG A 39 2.75 27.00 13.32
N PRO A 40 2.35 25.73 13.50
CA PRO A 40 0.98 25.39 13.90
C PRO A 40 0.49 26.11 15.17
N VAL A 41 1.36 26.25 16.17
CA VAL A 41 1.03 26.85 17.46
C VAL A 41 0.80 28.35 17.36
N ASP A 42 1.51 29.02 16.44
CA ASP A 42 1.29 30.45 16.18
C ASP A 42 -0.05 30.64 15.48
N LEU A 43 -0.36 29.78 14.51
CA LEU A 43 -1.62 29.83 13.77
C LEU A 43 -2.84 29.54 14.66
N GLU A 44 -2.72 28.57 15.58
CA GLU A 44 -3.73 28.32 16.62
C GLU A 44 -4.01 29.58 17.44
N LYS A 45 -2.97 30.25 17.94
CA LYS A 45 -3.11 31.47 18.75
C LYS A 45 -3.69 32.64 17.95
N SER A 46 -3.22 32.85 16.72
CA SER A 46 -3.65 33.98 15.88
C SER A 46 -5.07 33.82 15.33
N LEU A 47 -5.50 32.60 15.01
CA LEU A 47 -6.84 32.34 14.45
C LEU A 47 -7.86 31.80 15.46
N GLY A 48 -7.42 31.34 16.64
CA GLY A 48 -8.30 30.70 17.62
C GLY A 48 -8.91 29.39 17.11
N ILE A 49 -8.13 28.60 16.36
CA ILE A 49 -8.54 27.30 15.83
C ILE A 49 -7.80 26.18 16.55
N ASP A 50 -8.38 24.98 16.58
CA ASP A 50 -7.74 23.79 17.14
C ASP A 50 -6.38 23.48 16.49
N LEU A 51 -5.39 23.12 17.30
CA LEU A 51 -4.02 22.83 16.89
C LEU A 51 -3.93 21.79 15.76
N LYS A 52 -4.81 20.79 15.70
CA LYS A 52 -4.81 19.78 14.63
C LYS A 52 -5.19 20.39 13.29
N LEU A 53 -6.14 21.33 13.28
CA LEU A 53 -6.49 22.08 12.08
C LEU A 53 -5.35 23.01 11.68
N ALA A 54 -4.77 23.74 12.63
CA ALA A 54 -3.62 24.60 12.37
C ALA A 54 -2.43 23.83 11.78
N TRP A 55 -2.14 22.64 12.32
CA TRP A 55 -1.10 21.73 11.81
C TRP A 55 -1.35 21.31 10.36
N LYS A 56 -2.61 20.98 10.00
CA LYS A 56 -2.98 20.65 8.63
C LYS A 56 -2.75 21.82 7.66
N LEU A 57 -3.18 23.02 8.02
CA LEU A 57 -3.08 24.21 7.16
C LEU A 57 -1.62 24.60 6.91
N THR A 58 -0.80 24.60 7.96
CA THR A 58 0.64 24.89 7.87
C THR A 58 1.37 23.84 7.01
N HIS A 59 1.05 22.55 7.15
CA HIS A 59 1.62 21.50 6.29
C HIS A 59 1.26 21.67 4.82
N ILE A 60 0.04 22.11 4.51
CA ILE A 60 -0.34 22.41 3.11
C ILE A 60 0.53 23.56 2.57
N ALA A 61 0.64 24.66 3.30
CA ALA A 61 1.43 25.81 2.87
C ALA A 61 2.93 25.50 2.73
N GLN A 62 3.49 24.71 3.64
CA GLN A 62 4.93 24.47 3.74
C GLN A 62 5.42 23.27 2.93
N SER A 63 4.53 22.38 2.47
CA SER A 63 4.95 21.19 1.72
C SER A 63 5.81 21.56 0.50
N GLY A 64 6.97 20.91 0.33
CA GLY A 64 7.80 21.08 -0.86
C GLY A 64 7.09 20.48 -2.09
N ASP A 65 6.71 19.21 -1.97
CA ASP A 65 5.98 18.47 -2.99
C ASP A 65 4.46 18.76 -2.93
N PRO A 66 3.79 19.12 -4.05
CA PRO A 66 2.34 19.29 -4.11
C PRO A 66 1.55 18.05 -3.68
N PHE A 67 2.00 16.83 -4.01
CA PHE A 67 1.21 15.64 -3.70
C PHE A 67 1.21 15.29 -2.22
N ALA A 68 2.29 15.60 -1.51
CA ALA A 68 2.40 15.36 -0.08
C ALA A 68 1.34 16.10 0.75
N CYS A 69 0.77 17.21 0.25
CA CYS A 69 -0.22 17.99 0.99
C CYS A 69 -1.62 17.35 1.04
N VAL A 70 -1.93 16.38 0.16
CA VAL A 70 -3.28 15.84 -0.04
C VAL A 70 -3.86 15.18 1.22
N ARG A 71 -3.03 14.48 1.99
CA ARG A 71 -3.45 13.88 3.27
C ARG A 71 -3.80 14.91 4.35
N HIS A 72 -3.31 16.14 4.21
CA HIS A 72 -3.53 17.21 5.18
C HIS A 72 -4.78 18.02 4.83
N LEU A 73 -5.44 17.75 3.69
CA LEU A 73 -6.62 18.49 3.27
C LEU A 73 -7.73 18.41 4.34
N PRO A 74 -8.17 19.56 4.88
CA PRO A 74 -9.27 19.59 5.82
C PRO A 74 -10.56 19.14 5.13
N GLY A 75 -11.46 18.56 5.92
CA GLY A 75 -12.84 18.33 5.47
C GLY A 75 -13.61 19.65 5.32
N PRO A 76 -14.84 19.62 4.77
CA PRO A 76 -15.65 20.82 4.56
C PRO A 76 -15.86 21.66 5.83
N LEU A 77 -16.06 21.02 6.98
CA LEU A 77 -16.20 21.72 8.27
C LEU A 77 -14.90 22.43 8.69
N GLY A 78 -13.75 21.76 8.55
CA GLY A 78 -12.46 22.34 8.89
C GLY A 78 -12.13 23.55 8.01
N LEU A 79 -12.46 23.49 6.71
CA LEU A 79 -12.31 24.63 5.81
C LEU A 79 -13.21 25.80 6.22
N LYS A 80 -14.48 25.53 6.58
CA LYS A 80 -15.42 26.57 7.07
C LYS A 80 -14.90 27.24 8.35
N ILE A 81 -14.38 26.46 9.30
CA ILE A 81 -13.79 26.99 10.54
C ILE A 81 -12.60 27.90 10.22
N ALA A 82 -11.67 27.43 9.38
CA ALA A 82 -10.48 28.20 9.00
C ALA A 82 -10.85 29.50 8.27
N ALA A 83 -11.79 29.45 7.31
CA ALA A 83 -12.25 30.62 6.57
C ALA A 83 -12.91 31.65 7.49
N LYS A 84 -13.83 31.22 8.37
CA LYS A 84 -14.51 32.11 9.32
C LYS A 84 -13.51 32.75 10.29
N ALA A 85 -12.55 31.98 10.79
CA ALA A 85 -11.51 32.49 11.67
C ALA A 85 -10.61 33.53 10.96
N ALA A 86 -10.17 33.23 9.74
CA ALA A 86 -9.36 34.14 8.93
C ALA A 86 -10.08 35.48 8.67
N THR A 87 -11.35 35.44 8.25
CA THR A 87 -12.15 36.66 8.05
C THR A 87 -12.29 37.46 9.36
N LYS A 88 -12.56 36.78 10.49
CA LYS A 88 -12.68 37.45 11.81
C LYS A 88 -11.37 38.12 12.24
N CYS A 89 -10.23 37.55 11.87
CA CYS A 89 -8.91 38.12 12.15
C CYS A 89 -8.47 39.18 11.13
N GLY A 90 -9.33 39.60 10.20
CA GLY A 90 -9.06 40.69 9.27
C GLY A 90 -8.36 40.28 7.96
N VAL A 91 -8.27 38.98 7.65
CA VAL A 91 -7.79 38.53 6.34
C VAL A 91 -8.77 39.00 5.26
N PRO A 92 -8.31 39.62 4.15
CA PRO A 92 -9.19 40.09 3.08
C PRO A 92 -10.09 38.98 2.53
N GLN A 93 -11.38 39.28 2.37
CA GLN A 93 -12.38 38.29 1.91
C GLN A 93 -11.98 37.66 0.57
N ALA A 94 -11.41 38.43 -0.35
CA ALA A 94 -10.92 37.92 -1.63
C ALA A 94 -9.83 36.83 -1.49
N THR A 95 -8.99 36.89 -0.45
CA THR A 95 -7.98 35.85 -0.17
C THR A 95 -8.64 34.59 0.38
N VAL A 96 -9.64 34.73 1.26
CA VAL A 96 -10.43 33.61 1.78
C VAL A 96 -11.20 32.91 0.66
N ASP A 97 -11.83 33.68 -0.24
CA ASP A 97 -12.57 33.13 -1.38
C ASP A 97 -11.67 32.36 -2.35
N ARG A 98 -10.47 32.91 -2.64
CA ARG A 98 -9.45 32.21 -3.46
C ARG A 98 -9.07 30.86 -2.86
N LEU A 99 -8.87 30.77 -1.54
CA LEU A 99 -8.59 29.50 -0.87
C LEU A 99 -9.75 28.51 -1.02
N ILE A 100 -10.99 28.95 -0.83
CA ILE A 100 -12.17 28.09 -0.94
C ILE A 100 -12.29 27.52 -2.36
N VAL A 101 -12.10 28.37 -3.38
CA VAL A 101 -12.11 27.96 -4.79
C VAL A 101 -10.99 26.97 -5.08
N ALA A 102 -9.76 27.26 -4.65
CA ALA A 102 -8.61 26.39 -4.87
C ALA A 102 -8.78 25.02 -4.18
N MET A 103 -9.30 25.00 -2.96
CA MET A 103 -9.60 23.76 -2.22
C MET A 103 -10.65 22.92 -2.94
N ARG A 104 -11.73 23.56 -3.42
CA ARG A 104 -12.78 22.87 -4.18
C ARG A 104 -12.23 22.31 -5.49
N SER A 105 -11.45 23.09 -6.23
CA SER A 105 -10.84 22.67 -7.49
C SER A 105 -9.92 21.45 -7.29
N ALA A 106 -9.01 21.51 -6.31
CA ALA A 106 -8.12 20.40 -5.99
C ALA A 106 -8.88 19.12 -5.62
N GLN A 107 -9.95 19.24 -4.82
CA GLN A 107 -10.80 18.09 -4.47
C GLN A 107 -11.56 17.53 -5.68
N GLN A 108 -12.10 18.40 -6.55
CA GLN A 108 -12.84 17.99 -7.74
C GLN A 108 -11.95 17.28 -8.75
N VAL A 109 -10.76 17.82 -9.04
CA VAL A 109 -9.78 17.18 -9.93
C VAL A 109 -9.28 15.87 -9.34
N GLY A 110 -9.04 15.82 -8.02
CA GLY A 110 -8.66 14.59 -7.33
C GLY A 110 -9.74 13.50 -7.42
N VAL A 111 -11.00 13.84 -7.21
CA VAL A 111 -12.13 12.90 -7.33
C VAL A 111 -12.38 12.49 -8.78
N LYS A 112 -12.24 13.41 -9.75
CA LYS A 112 -12.34 13.12 -11.19
C LYS A 112 -11.40 11.97 -11.59
N TRP A 113 -10.15 12.00 -11.12
CA TRP A 113 -9.13 11.03 -11.53
C TRP A 113 -9.03 9.80 -10.61
N ALA A 114 -9.30 9.94 -9.32
CA ALA A 114 -9.17 8.84 -8.37
C ALA A 114 -10.51 8.18 -7.97
N GLY A 115 -11.65 8.78 -8.31
CA GLY A 115 -13.00 8.28 -8.01
C GLY A 115 -13.46 8.51 -6.56
N SER A 116 -12.55 8.68 -5.61
CA SER A 116 -12.92 9.00 -4.22
C SER A 116 -11.81 9.78 -3.50
N LYS A 117 -12.14 10.43 -2.39
CA LYS A 117 -11.14 11.11 -1.54
C LYS A 117 -10.04 10.15 -1.06
N ARG A 118 -10.42 8.94 -0.64
CA ARG A 118 -9.47 7.93 -0.14
C ARG A 118 -8.54 7.45 -1.26
N ALA A 119 -9.09 7.20 -2.44
CA ALA A 119 -8.28 6.85 -3.60
C ALA A 119 -7.37 8.00 -4.03
N PHE A 120 -7.82 9.26 -3.89
CA PHE A 120 -7.00 10.43 -4.20
C PHE A 120 -5.81 10.57 -3.24
N GLU A 121 -6.01 10.32 -1.95
CA GLU A 121 -4.93 10.27 -0.96
C GLU A 121 -3.91 9.17 -1.32
N LEU A 122 -4.36 7.97 -1.69
CA LEU A 122 -3.48 6.87 -2.11
C LEU A 122 -2.72 7.18 -3.39
N LEU A 123 -3.40 7.71 -4.41
CA LEU A 123 -2.78 8.12 -5.68
C LEU A 123 -1.70 9.18 -5.43
N SER A 124 -2.00 10.18 -4.62
CA SER A 124 -1.06 11.26 -4.31
C SER A 124 0.13 10.76 -3.50
N ALA A 125 -0.06 9.81 -2.58
CA ALA A 125 1.05 9.20 -1.86
C ALA A 125 2.04 8.45 -2.79
N ASN A 126 1.55 7.83 -3.86
CA ASN A 126 2.40 7.15 -4.84
C ASN A 126 3.10 8.11 -5.82
N LEU A 127 2.51 9.28 -6.07
CA LEU A 127 3.10 10.32 -6.92
C LEU A 127 4.04 11.26 -6.15
N SER A 128 4.03 11.16 -4.82
CA SER A 128 4.83 12.00 -3.97
C SER A 128 6.29 11.55 -4.00
N SER A 129 7.21 12.51 -4.12
CA SER A 129 8.65 12.26 -3.93
C SER A 129 9.05 12.24 -2.45
N SER A 130 8.12 12.60 -1.55
CA SER A 130 8.34 12.46 -0.11
C SER A 130 8.16 11.00 0.28
N GLU A 131 9.23 10.36 0.73
CA GLU A 131 9.20 9.00 1.27
C GLU A 131 8.47 8.98 2.62
N ASP A 132 7.14 9.08 2.59
CA ASP A 132 6.37 8.82 3.80
C ASP A 132 6.18 7.31 4.00
N GLY A 133 7.27 6.68 4.42
CA GLY A 133 7.28 5.25 4.74
C GLY A 133 6.21 4.86 5.74
N ARG A 134 5.75 5.78 6.62
CA ARG A 134 4.67 5.51 7.58
C ARG A 134 3.33 5.32 6.89
N PHE A 135 2.96 6.17 5.92
CA PHE A 135 1.70 6.02 5.19
C PHE A 135 1.61 4.68 4.44
N ILE A 136 2.69 4.29 3.75
CA ILE A 136 2.77 3.01 3.04
C ILE A 136 2.73 1.85 4.03
N SER A 137 3.47 1.95 5.14
CA SER A 137 3.51 0.91 6.18
C SER A 137 2.14 0.68 6.82
N GLU A 138 1.36 1.74 7.07
CA GLU A 138 -0.01 1.62 7.59
C GLU A 138 -0.94 0.88 6.63
N HIS A 139 -0.81 1.11 5.31
CA HIS A 139 -1.60 0.39 4.32
C HIS A 139 -1.17 -1.07 4.20
N ARG A 140 0.14 -1.35 4.24
CA ARG A 140 0.68 -2.71 4.27
C ARG A 140 0.23 -3.46 5.52
N ARG A 141 0.22 -2.80 6.68
CA ARG A 141 -0.30 -3.36 7.94
C ARG A 141 -1.79 -3.72 7.82
N LYS A 142 -2.62 -2.82 7.30
CA LYS A 142 -4.05 -3.10 7.09
C LYS A 142 -4.29 -4.24 6.11
N LEU A 143 -3.51 -4.30 5.03
CA LEU A 143 -3.56 -5.41 4.07
C LEU A 143 -3.18 -6.73 4.74
N PHE A 144 -2.11 -6.72 5.55
CA PHE A 144 -1.68 -7.88 6.30
C PHE A 144 -2.75 -8.33 7.31
N GLU A 145 -3.27 -7.43 8.14
CA GLU A 145 -4.36 -7.70 9.10
C GLU A 145 -5.62 -8.25 8.42
N GLY A 146 -6.06 -7.61 7.34
CA GLY A 146 -7.21 -8.07 6.58
C GLY A 146 -6.96 -9.43 5.91
N GLY A 147 -5.78 -9.61 5.31
CA GLY A 147 -5.38 -10.85 4.66
C GLY A 147 -5.35 -12.02 5.64
N MET A 148 -4.76 -11.83 6.83
CA MET A 148 -4.73 -12.84 7.88
C MET A 148 -6.13 -13.24 8.34
N HIS A 149 -7.06 -12.29 8.42
CA HIS A 149 -8.45 -12.59 8.78
C HIS A 149 -9.18 -13.38 7.68
N VAL A 150 -9.01 -12.98 6.41
CA VAL A 150 -9.63 -13.63 5.25
C VAL A 150 -9.08 -15.04 5.04
N TRP A 151 -7.76 -15.19 5.15
CA TRP A 151 -7.06 -16.45 4.93
C TRP A 151 -7.09 -17.36 6.16
N GLY A 152 -7.23 -16.81 7.36
CA GLY A 152 -7.16 -17.57 8.61
C GLY A 152 -5.76 -18.08 8.93
N MET A 153 -4.73 -17.49 8.33
CA MET A 153 -3.32 -17.87 8.47
C MET A 153 -2.46 -16.61 8.60
N ARG A 154 -1.37 -16.71 9.35
CA ARG A 154 -0.33 -15.68 9.45
C ARG A 154 1.04 -16.32 9.26
N ALA A 155 1.98 -15.61 8.64
CA ALA A 155 3.39 -15.97 8.69
C ALA A 155 4.21 -14.74 9.10
N THR A 156 5.34 -14.96 9.78
CA THR A 156 6.33 -13.90 10.03
C THR A 156 7.03 -13.52 8.72
N LEU A 157 7.33 -14.53 7.89
CA LEU A 157 7.93 -14.35 6.58
C LEU A 157 7.37 -15.39 5.61
N ALA A 158 6.96 -14.95 4.43
CA ALA A 158 6.78 -15.80 3.27
C ALA A 158 7.94 -15.48 2.31
N PHE A 159 8.73 -16.48 1.91
CA PHE A 159 9.90 -16.27 1.08
C PHE A 159 9.93 -17.21 -0.11
N ARG A 160 10.62 -16.75 -1.16
CA ARG A 160 10.94 -17.52 -2.36
C ARG A 160 12.32 -17.10 -2.85
N VAL A 161 13.12 -18.10 -3.18
CA VAL A 161 14.44 -17.98 -3.79
C VAL A 161 14.43 -18.84 -5.04
N ASP A 162 14.70 -18.22 -6.18
CA ASP A 162 14.88 -18.90 -7.46
C ASP A 162 16.33 -18.73 -7.90
N ILE A 163 17.04 -19.84 -8.11
CA ILE A 163 18.40 -19.86 -8.65
C ILE A 163 18.30 -20.35 -10.08
N ILE A 164 18.68 -19.51 -11.03
CA ILE A 164 18.48 -19.72 -12.46
C ILE A 164 19.85 -19.84 -13.13
N ALA A 165 20.06 -20.92 -13.88
CA ALA A 165 21.28 -21.16 -14.65
C ALA A 165 20.93 -21.70 -16.05
N PRO A 166 21.75 -21.42 -17.08
CA PRO A 166 21.61 -22.12 -18.36
C PRO A 166 21.85 -23.61 -18.17
N ASP A 167 21.11 -24.46 -18.87
CA ASP A 167 21.42 -25.89 -18.89
C ASP A 167 22.74 -26.14 -19.65
N ALA A 168 23.35 -27.31 -19.41
CA ALA A 168 24.64 -27.67 -20.02
C ALA A 168 24.63 -27.70 -21.56
N LEU A 169 23.44 -27.81 -22.18
CA LEU A 169 23.26 -27.86 -23.63
C LEU A 169 22.76 -26.53 -24.22
N HIS A 170 22.59 -25.48 -23.40
CA HIS A 170 22.03 -24.18 -23.76
C HIS A 170 20.69 -24.23 -24.50
N LYS A 171 19.86 -25.25 -24.23
CA LYS A 171 18.52 -25.44 -24.79
C LYS A 171 17.41 -25.12 -23.80
N PHE A 172 17.72 -25.22 -22.51
CA PHE A 172 16.80 -25.00 -21.42
C PHE A 172 17.45 -24.13 -20.34
N VAL A 173 16.67 -23.85 -19.30
CA VAL A 173 17.13 -23.15 -18.12
C VAL A 173 16.86 -24.06 -16.94
N ASP A 174 17.92 -24.32 -16.16
CA ASP A 174 17.80 -24.98 -14.88
C ASP A 174 17.34 -23.94 -13.85
N CYS A 175 16.34 -24.31 -13.05
CA CYS A 175 15.79 -23.46 -12.00
C CYS A 175 15.62 -24.26 -10.71
N ALA A 176 16.38 -23.90 -9.69
CA ALA A 176 16.19 -24.40 -8.33
C ALA A 176 15.35 -23.39 -7.54
N THR A 177 14.15 -23.80 -7.12
CA THR A 177 13.25 -22.97 -6.32
C THR A 177 13.20 -23.48 -4.88
N VAL A 178 13.57 -22.62 -3.94
CA VAL A 178 13.34 -22.80 -2.50
C VAL A 178 12.30 -21.80 -2.05
N ARG A 179 11.25 -22.26 -1.38
CA ARG A 179 10.18 -21.39 -0.89
C ARG A 179 9.59 -21.94 0.38
N GLY A 180 9.05 -21.07 1.20
CA GLY A 180 8.47 -21.49 2.46
C GLY A 180 7.91 -20.34 3.27
N PHE A 181 7.43 -20.71 4.45
CA PHE A 181 6.90 -19.80 5.45
C PHE A 181 7.70 -19.99 6.73
N VAL A 182 8.05 -18.87 7.38
CA VAL A 182 8.67 -18.86 8.71
C VAL A 182 7.64 -18.32 9.71
N GLY A 183 7.48 -19.03 10.83
CA GLY A 183 6.49 -18.69 11.85
C GLY A 183 5.07 -18.70 11.30
N LEU A 184 4.74 -19.74 10.50
CA LEU A 184 3.38 -19.95 10.01
C LEU A 184 2.48 -20.34 11.18
N GLU A 185 1.36 -19.65 11.33
CA GLU A 185 0.39 -19.81 12.40
C GLU A 185 -1.02 -19.89 11.82
N ARG A 186 -1.79 -20.86 12.30
CA ARG A 186 -3.21 -21.00 12.00
C ARG A 186 -4.03 -20.13 12.95
N LEU A 187 -4.88 -19.27 12.41
CA LEU A 187 -5.79 -18.38 13.17
C LEU A 187 -7.24 -18.88 13.17
N ARG A 188 -7.63 -19.67 12.16
CA ARG A 188 -8.93 -20.37 12.13
C ARG A 188 -8.72 -21.86 11.96
N PHE A 189 -9.44 -22.66 12.74
CA PHE A 189 -9.32 -24.12 12.73
C PHE A 189 -9.63 -24.77 11.38
N ASP A 190 -10.48 -24.15 10.56
CA ASP A 190 -10.95 -24.64 9.26
C ASP A 190 -10.17 -24.09 8.06
N ALA A 191 -9.11 -23.30 8.28
CA ALA A 191 -8.41 -22.61 7.20
C ALA A 191 -7.56 -23.55 6.32
N ALA A 192 -8.13 -24.14 5.28
CA ALA A 192 -7.32 -24.92 4.33
C ALA A 192 -6.32 -23.99 3.62
N TRP A 193 -5.02 -24.34 3.63
CA TRP A 193 -3.97 -23.51 3.04
C TRP A 193 -3.12 -24.32 2.07
N ARG A 194 -3.31 -24.03 0.79
CA ARG A 194 -2.55 -24.64 -0.28
C ARG A 194 -1.15 -24.03 -0.36
N LEU A 195 -0.14 -24.88 -0.17
CA LEU A 195 1.23 -24.55 -0.51
C LEU A 195 1.34 -24.35 -2.02
N GLU A 196 2.04 -23.28 -2.41
CA GLU A 196 2.12 -22.87 -3.82
C GLU A 196 2.59 -24.01 -4.73
N SER A 197 2.22 -23.96 -6.01
CA SER A 197 2.64 -24.92 -7.04
C SER A 197 3.40 -24.17 -8.14
N PRO A 198 4.57 -24.64 -8.59
CA PRO A 198 5.33 -23.91 -9.59
C PRO A 198 4.67 -24.04 -10.96
N THR A 199 4.46 -22.91 -11.63
CA THR A 199 3.98 -22.85 -13.02
C THR A 199 5.03 -22.12 -13.85
N VAL A 200 5.35 -22.69 -15.02
CA VAL A 200 6.26 -22.08 -16.00
C VAL A 200 5.43 -21.63 -17.19
N ILE A 201 5.63 -20.39 -17.62
CA ILE A 201 4.95 -19.74 -18.73
C ILE A 201 6.06 -19.20 -19.64
N ASP A 202 5.96 -19.45 -20.95
CA ASP A 202 6.90 -18.93 -21.94
C ASP A 202 6.60 -17.47 -22.34
N ASP A 203 7.42 -16.91 -23.22
CA ASP A 203 7.29 -15.58 -23.80
C ASP A 203 6.00 -15.38 -24.61
N GLY A 204 5.46 -16.46 -25.17
CA GLY A 204 4.15 -16.49 -25.82
C GLY A 204 2.95 -16.58 -24.86
N GLY A 205 3.19 -16.60 -23.54
CA GLY A 205 2.13 -16.75 -22.54
C GLY A 205 1.58 -18.19 -22.44
N LYS A 206 2.21 -19.16 -23.10
CA LYS A 206 1.80 -20.56 -23.08
C LYS A 206 2.44 -21.27 -21.89
N ARG A 207 1.58 -21.97 -21.15
CA ARG A 207 2.02 -22.79 -20.01
C ARG A 207 2.85 -23.98 -20.50
N GLN A 208 4.04 -24.13 -19.93
CA GLN A 208 4.91 -25.26 -20.22
C GLN A 208 4.51 -26.48 -19.39
N ALA A 209 4.03 -27.51 -20.08
CA ALA A 209 3.65 -28.79 -19.47
C ALA A 209 4.84 -29.74 -19.32
N LYS A 210 5.86 -29.60 -20.17
CA LYS A 210 7.10 -30.39 -20.10
C LYS A 210 8.05 -29.74 -19.11
N LYS A 211 8.09 -30.25 -17.89
CA LYS A 211 9.08 -29.90 -16.88
C LYS A 211 9.55 -31.16 -16.18
N ALA A 212 10.86 -31.38 -16.14
CA ALA A 212 11.44 -32.34 -15.20
C ALA A 212 11.55 -31.62 -13.86
N VAL A 213 10.83 -32.09 -12.85
CA VAL A 213 10.95 -31.57 -11.49
C VAL A 213 11.59 -32.67 -10.66
N THR A 214 12.74 -32.38 -10.09
CA THR A 214 13.47 -33.26 -9.19
C THR A 214 13.51 -32.64 -7.79
N ALA A 215 13.61 -33.48 -6.77
CA ALA A 215 13.79 -33.02 -5.41
C ALA A 215 15.23 -32.50 -5.23
N LEU A 216 15.41 -31.41 -4.47
CA LEU A 216 16.74 -30.89 -4.12
C LEU A 216 17.43 -31.74 -3.04
N GLU A 217 16.63 -32.48 -2.25
CA GLU A 217 17.07 -33.42 -1.23
C GLU A 217 16.40 -34.77 -1.46
N PRO A 218 16.97 -35.89 -0.94
CA PRO A 218 16.28 -37.16 -0.91
C PRO A 218 14.87 -37.02 -0.33
N CYS A 219 13.86 -37.47 -1.07
CA CYS A 219 12.47 -37.36 -0.70
C CYS A 219 11.72 -38.64 -1.09
N ASP A 220 10.94 -39.18 -0.16
CA ASP A 220 10.17 -40.41 -0.38
C ASP A 220 8.94 -40.21 -1.30
N ARG A 221 8.67 -38.97 -1.70
CA ARG A 221 7.54 -38.64 -2.56
C ARG A 221 7.92 -38.79 -4.03
N SER A 222 7.04 -39.42 -4.79
CA SER A 222 7.20 -39.60 -6.24
C SER A 222 6.76 -38.40 -7.08
N GLN A 223 6.05 -37.43 -6.49
CA GLN A 223 5.53 -36.25 -7.19
C GLN A 223 5.69 -34.95 -6.39
N PRO A 224 5.91 -33.81 -7.08
CA PRO A 224 6.05 -32.51 -6.44
C PRO A 224 4.72 -32.01 -5.83
N PRO A 225 4.78 -31.04 -4.91
CA PRO A 225 5.99 -30.35 -4.43
C PRO A 225 6.80 -31.20 -3.43
N PHE A 226 8.13 -31.20 -3.60
CA PHE A 226 9.07 -31.87 -2.71
C PHE A 226 9.44 -30.96 -1.54
N LEU A 227 9.42 -31.50 -0.32
CA LEU A 227 9.88 -30.77 0.86
C LEU A 227 11.41 -30.82 0.93
N ILE A 228 12.00 -29.75 1.45
CA ILE A 228 13.42 -29.69 1.77
C ILE A 228 13.52 -29.91 3.27
N SER A 229 13.74 -31.16 3.64
CA SER A 229 13.68 -31.65 5.02
C SER A 229 14.60 -30.87 5.96
N SER A 230 15.80 -30.48 5.48
CA SER A 230 16.76 -29.71 6.28
C SER A 230 16.29 -28.30 6.63
N LEU A 231 15.31 -27.76 5.89
CA LEU A 231 14.73 -26.43 6.09
C LEU A 231 13.34 -26.47 6.75
N CYS A 232 12.84 -27.67 7.04
CA CYS A 232 11.53 -27.86 7.67
C CYS A 232 11.64 -27.88 9.20
N SER A 233 10.52 -27.60 9.89
CA SER A 233 10.44 -27.80 11.33
C SER A 233 10.53 -29.30 11.69
N PRO A 234 11.05 -29.66 12.88
CA PRO A 234 11.13 -31.05 13.31
C PRO A 234 9.78 -31.76 13.34
N VAL A 235 8.72 -31.01 13.68
CA VAL A 235 7.33 -31.46 13.59
C VAL A 235 6.70 -30.74 12.41
N LEU A 236 6.31 -31.50 11.41
CA LEU A 236 5.57 -31.00 10.25
C LEU A 236 4.07 -31.13 10.51
N PRO A 237 3.27 -30.14 10.10
CA PRO A 237 1.82 -30.31 10.06
C PRO A 237 1.43 -31.36 9.03
N GLU A 238 0.21 -31.87 9.14
CA GLU A 238 -0.31 -32.81 8.15
C GLU A 238 -0.42 -32.12 6.78
N LEU A 239 0.06 -32.79 5.74
CA LEU A 239 0.08 -32.27 4.37
C LEU A 239 -0.63 -33.24 3.45
N HIS A 240 -1.67 -32.76 2.77
CA HIS A 240 -2.44 -33.55 1.82
C HIS A 240 -2.13 -33.15 0.39
N PRO A 241 -2.02 -34.11 -0.55
CA PRO A 241 -2.02 -33.80 -1.96
C PRO A 241 -3.30 -33.06 -2.34
N SER A 242 -3.19 -31.94 -3.04
CA SER A 242 -4.34 -31.19 -3.53
C SER A 242 -4.21 -30.85 -5.01
N ILE A 243 -5.32 -30.85 -5.74
CA ILE A 243 -5.36 -30.53 -7.16
C ILE A 243 -6.35 -29.38 -7.38
N VAL A 244 -5.88 -28.29 -7.97
CA VAL A 244 -6.73 -27.17 -8.40
C VAL A 244 -6.60 -27.09 -9.92
N GLY A 245 -7.70 -27.40 -10.62
CA GLY A 245 -7.70 -27.59 -12.06
C GLY A 245 -6.76 -28.73 -12.48
N LYS A 246 -5.65 -28.39 -13.15
CA LYS A 246 -4.59 -29.33 -13.58
C LYS A 246 -3.25 -29.05 -12.90
N ILE A 247 -3.29 -28.52 -11.68
CA ILE A 247 -2.08 -28.14 -10.94
C ILE A 247 -2.03 -29.01 -9.68
N PRO A 248 -1.09 -29.95 -9.56
CA PRO A 248 -0.84 -30.66 -8.32
C PRO A 248 -0.16 -29.73 -7.31
N GLY A 249 -0.47 -29.89 -6.04
CA GLY A 249 0.04 -29.10 -4.94
C GLY A 249 -0.01 -29.88 -3.63
N LEU A 250 0.39 -29.19 -2.57
CA LEU A 250 0.17 -29.63 -1.21
C LEU A 250 -0.77 -28.67 -0.53
N GLU A 251 -1.56 -29.18 0.39
CA GLU A 251 -2.44 -28.42 1.24
C GLU A 251 -2.19 -28.80 2.68
N LEU A 252 -2.19 -27.79 3.55
CA LEU A 252 -2.15 -27.99 4.99
C LEU A 252 -3.47 -28.61 5.42
N GLY A 253 -3.38 -29.82 5.96
CA GLY A 253 -4.50 -30.53 6.58
C GLY A 253 -5.02 -29.79 7.82
N GLU A 254 -6.10 -30.32 8.38
CA GLU A 254 -6.65 -29.83 9.64
C GLU A 254 -5.65 -30.01 10.79
N GLY A 255 -5.84 -29.24 11.86
CA GLY A 255 -5.00 -29.30 13.06
C GLY A 255 -4.06 -28.12 13.24
N GLU A 256 -3.24 -28.17 14.28
CA GLU A 256 -2.46 -27.03 14.74
C GLU A 256 -1.23 -26.74 13.84
N VAL A 257 -0.99 -25.46 13.58
CA VAL A 257 0.21 -24.97 12.90
C VAL A 257 0.70 -23.74 13.66
N GLY A 258 1.96 -23.76 14.11
CA GLY A 258 2.55 -22.64 14.85
C GLY A 258 2.21 -22.61 16.33
N ARG A 259 1.91 -21.43 16.89
CA ARG A 259 1.52 -21.29 18.30
C ARG A 259 0.17 -21.94 18.56
N ALA A 260 0.21 -23.13 19.14
CA ALA A 260 -0.87 -23.68 19.94
C ALA A 260 -1.09 -22.77 21.16
N SER A 261 -2.02 -21.83 21.04
CA SER A 261 -2.68 -21.19 22.17
C SER A 261 -4.13 -21.03 21.72
N VAL A 262 -5.05 -21.89 22.14
CA VAL A 262 -5.40 -22.12 23.55
C VAL A 262 -5.81 -23.58 23.73
N SER A 263 -4.98 -24.40 24.37
CA SER A 263 -5.50 -25.47 25.22
C SER A 263 -6.09 -24.79 26.46
N THR A 264 -7.41 -24.65 26.47
CA THR A 264 -8.20 -24.44 27.71
C THR A 264 -8.16 -25.69 28.55
#